data_AF-A0A5A7RVI9-F1
#
_entry.id   AF-A0A5A7RVI9-F1
#
_cell.length_a   1.000
_cell.length_b   1.000
_cell.length_c   1.000
_cell.angle_alpha   90.00
_cell.angle_beta   90.00
_cell.angle_gamma   90.00
#
_symmetry.space_group_name_H-M   'P 1'
#
loop_
_entity.id
_entity.type
_entity.pdbx_description
1 polymer ?
#
loop_
_entity_poly.entity_id
_entity_poly.type
_entity_poly.pdbx_seq_one_letter_code
_entity_poly.pdbx_strand_id
1 'polypeptide(L)'
;MKNDEAQTAGSQLLLFMIIMFIMIFVFGDPYIRYVIASSLNTILYPVIGFNGRFPILTLLLAGSIMIFLSSFFTHIFTDWKAVGRAQEINKAFQKQLTEARKKGDTARINKLMKLQPQIMKITTQSQSGMMKPTLFLFIFIVPIFTWLLSFLSTLQYYFFTLPWASKVSLYDKSLLFSNWIILYFVFSLVIGQVIRQGLKWISWSERWQNIKARKINT
;
A
#
# COMPACT_ATOMS: atom_id res chain seq x y z
N MET A 1 -30.37 1.84 -5.87
CA MET A 1 -29.63 0.56 -5.74
C MET A 1 -28.88 0.13 -7.01
N LYS A 2 -29.40 0.32 -8.24
CA LYS A 2 -28.63 0.12 -9.50
C LYS A 2 -27.62 1.26 -9.77
N ASN A 3 -27.90 2.46 -9.26
CA ASN A 3 -27.03 3.64 -9.39
C ASN A 3 -25.74 3.54 -8.58
N ASP A 4 -25.73 2.83 -7.44
CA ASP A 4 -24.56 2.73 -6.56
C ASP A 4 -23.46 1.81 -7.13
N GLU A 5 -23.84 0.82 -7.96
CA GLU A 5 -22.92 -0.19 -8.53
C GLU A 5 -22.13 0.36 -9.72
N ALA A 6 -22.80 1.09 -10.63
CA ALA A 6 -22.13 1.85 -11.68
C ALA A 6 -21.28 2.99 -11.09
N GLN A 7 -21.76 3.63 -10.00
CA GLN A 7 -20.97 4.62 -9.28
C GLN A 7 -19.72 4.03 -8.62
N THR A 8 -19.76 2.83 -8.04
CA THR A 8 -18.59 2.31 -7.29
C THR A 8 -17.49 1.79 -8.21
N ALA A 9 -17.82 1.04 -9.26
CA ALA A 9 -16.84 0.59 -10.27
C ALA A 9 -16.36 1.75 -11.16
N GLY A 10 -17.27 2.65 -11.56
CA GLY A 10 -16.93 3.88 -12.26
C GLY A 10 -16.06 4.81 -11.41
N SER A 11 -16.31 4.90 -10.10
CA SER A 11 -15.49 5.68 -9.16
C SER A 11 -14.08 5.10 -9.00
N GLN A 12 -13.90 3.78 -9.08
CA GLN A 12 -12.57 3.16 -9.04
C GLN A 12 -11.73 3.53 -10.25
N LEU A 13 -12.30 3.37 -11.45
CA LEU A 13 -11.62 3.75 -12.68
C LEU A 13 -11.31 5.25 -12.70
N LEU A 14 -12.26 6.10 -12.29
CA LEU A 14 -12.05 7.54 -12.18
C LEU A 14 -10.95 7.89 -11.17
N LEU A 15 -10.90 7.23 -10.01
CA LEU A 15 -9.85 7.45 -9.01
C LEU A 15 -8.47 7.12 -9.58
N PHE A 16 -8.33 5.98 -10.25
CA PHE A 16 -7.07 5.61 -10.89
C PHE A 16 -6.69 6.59 -12.01
N MET A 17 -7.63 7.04 -12.82
CA MET A 17 -7.38 8.06 -13.84
C MET A 17 -6.90 9.38 -13.24
N ILE A 18 -7.52 9.83 -12.14
CA ILE A 18 -7.09 11.04 -11.42
C ILE A 18 -5.66 10.87 -10.88
N ILE A 19 -5.38 9.74 -10.25
CA ILE A 19 -4.03 9.44 -9.73
C ILE A 19 -3.00 9.44 -10.87
N MET A 20 -3.31 8.82 -12.01
CA MET A 20 -2.42 8.80 -13.17
C MET A 20 -2.22 10.20 -13.75
N PHE A 21 -3.26 11.02 -13.85
CA PHE A 21 -3.14 12.40 -14.32
C PHE A 21 -2.24 13.23 -13.39
N ILE A 22 -2.41 13.10 -12.07
CA ILE A 22 -1.54 13.77 -11.09
C ILE A 22 -0.10 13.25 -11.21
N MET A 23 0.12 11.94 -11.41
CA MET A 23 1.47 11.40 -11.64
C MET A 23 2.10 12.05 -12.87
N ILE A 24 1.39 12.09 -14.00
CA ILE A 24 1.93 12.64 -15.25
C ILE A 24 2.21 14.14 -15.09
N PHE A 25 1.39 14.88 -14.35
CA PHE A 25 1.63 16.30 -14.13
C PHE A 25 2.82 16.55 -13.19
N VAL A 26 2.84 15.88 -12.03
CA VAL A 26 3.90 16.04 -11.02
C VAL A 26 5.24 15.52 -11.54
N PHE A 27 5.25 14.38 -12.22
CA PHE A 27 6.46 13.84 -12.80
C PHE A 27 6.74 14.38 -14.22
N GLY A 28 5.79 14.99 -14.92
CA GLY A 28 6.05 15.54 -16.26
C GLY A 28 6.79 16.87 -16.22
N ASP A 29 6.46 17.71 -15.23
CA ASP A 29 6.96 19.08 -15.14
C ASP A 29 8.19 19.19 -14.22
N PRO A 30 9.37 19.58 -14.73
CA PRO A 30 10.58 19.80 -13.93
C PRO A 30 10.40 20.86 -12.83
N TYR A 31 9.60 21.90 -13.06
CA TYR A 31 9.36 22.97 -12.10
C TYR A 31 8.59 22.47 -10.89
N ILE A 32 7.51 21.71 -11.11
CA ILE A 32 6.71 21.13 -10.02
C ILE A 32 7.58 20.18 -9.18
N ARG A 33 8.37 19.33 -9.83
CA ARG A 33 9.32 18.45 -9.15
C ARG A 33 10.27 19.25 -8.27
N TYR A 34 10.85 20.32 -8.80
CA TYR A 34 11.78 21.17 -8.07
C TYR A 34 11.14 21.86 -6.87
N VAL A 35 9.94 22.42 -7.01
CA VAL A 35 9.21 23.08 -5.92
C VAL A 35 8.90 22.09 -4.79
N ILE A 36 8.40 20.89 -5.15
CA ILE A 36 8.10 19.83 -4.18
C ILE A 36 9.38 19.36 -3.48
N ALA A 37 10.44 19.09 -4.25
CA ALA A 37 11.69 18.59 -3.71
C ALA A 37 12.36 19.62 -2.81
N SER A 38 12.46 20.89 -3.22
CA SER A 38 13.08 21.95 -2.41
C SER A 38 12.33 22.19 -1.10
N SER A 39 10.99 22.20 -1.15
CA SER A 39 10.14 22.36 0.04
C SER A 39 10.37 21.24 1.05
N LEU A 40 10.41 19.99 0.58
CA LEU A 40 10.69 18.85 1.45
C LEU A 40 12.14 18.77 1.88
N ASN A 41 13.08 19.28 1.08
CA ASN A 41 14.50 19.23 1.40
C ASN A 41 14.80 19.97 2.71
N THR A 42 14.16 21.11 2.96
CA THR A 42 14.32 21.87 4.21
C THR A 42 13.96 21.05 5.46
N ILE A 43 13.05 20.09 5.33
CA ILE A 43 12.56 19.27 6.46
C ILE A 43 13.26 17.91 6.50
N LEU A 44 13.32 17.19 5.36
CA LEU A 44 13.79 15.81 5.30
C LEU A 44 15.31 15.71 5.24
N TYR A 45 16.01 16.67 4.61
CA TYR A 45 17.48 16.66 4.55
C TYR A 45 18.14 16.69 5.94
N PRO A 46 17.77 17.58 6.88
CA PRO A 46 18.37 17.59 8.21
C PRO A 46 17.98 16.36 9.05
N VAL A 47 16.80 15.78 8.83
CA VAL A 47 16.29 14.67 9.66
C VAL A 47 16.83 13.32 9.19
N ILE A 48 16.83 13.06 7.89
CA ILE A 48 17.15 11.74 7.30
C ILE A 48 18.19 11.79 6.18
N GLY A 49 18.70 12.97 5.80
CA GLY A 49 19.63 13.13 4.67
C GLY A 49 21.10 12.78 4.97
N PHE A 50 21.51 12.76 6.25
CA PHE A 50 22.89 12.44 6.69
C PHE A 50 24.00 13.12 5.86
N ASN A 51 23.79 14.37 5.44
CA ASN A 51 24.69 15.13 4.56
C ASN A 51 25.07 14.39 3.25
N GLY A 52 24.23 13.47 2.78
CA GLY A 52 24.47 12.65 1.58
C GLY A 52 25.48 11.52 1.78
N ARG A 53 25.97 11.27 2.99
CA ARG A 53 27.00 10.25 3.26
C ARG A 53 26.46 8.81 3.26
N PHE A 54 25.18 8.63 3.63
CA PHE A 54 24.56 7.32 3.78
C PHE A 54 23.25 7.20 2.99
N PRO A 55 23.31 7.19 1.64
CA PRO A 55 22.11 7.23 0.80
C PRO A 55 21.20 6.02 0.97
N ILE A 56 21.77 4.83 1.22
CA ILE A 56 20.98 3.62 1.51
C ILE A 56 20.20 3.78 2.81
N LEU A 57 20.82 4.35 3.84
CA LEU A 57 20.20 4.53 5.14
C LEU A 57 19.10 5.60 5.07
N THR A 58 19.31 6.68 4.31
CA THR A 58 18.27 7.66 3.97
C THR A 58 17.08 7.00 3.27
N LEU A 59 17.33 6.16 2.26
CA LEU A 59 16.29 5.42 1.55
C LEU A 59 15.50 4.49 2.49
N LEU A 60 16.19 3.79 3.39
CA LEU A 60 15.57 2.91 4.39
C LEU A 60 14.68 3.68 5.37
N LEU A 61 15.15 4.81 5.89
CA LEU A 61 14.38 5.62 6.82
C LEU A 61 13.19 6.28 6.12
N ALA A 62 13.38 6.82 4.92
CA ALA A 62 12.28 7.36 4.12
C ALA A 62 11.22 6.29 3.81
N GLY A 63 11.65 5.10 3.41
CA GLY A 63 10.77 3.94 3.21
C GLY A 63 10.04 3.52 4.48
N SER A 64 10.74 3.46 5.61
CA SER A 64 10.16 3.12 6.91
C SER A 64 9.09 4.12 7.34
N ILE A 65 9.39 5.42 7.25
CA ILE A 65 8.45 6.50 7.56
C ILE A 65 7.23 6.40 6.64
N MET A 66 7.44 6.16 5.34
CA MET A 66 6.36 6.04 4.37
C MET A 66 5.46 4.83 4.65
N ILE A 67 6.02 3.66 4.95
CA ILE A 67 5.25 2.45 5.27
C ILE A 67 4.50 2.63 6.58
N PHE A 68 5.11 3.29 7.56
CA PHE A 68 4.48 3.61 8.83
C PHE A 68 3.28 4.54 8.63
N LEU A 69 3.44 5.67 7.93
CA LEU A 69 2.35 6.59 7.59
C LEU A 69 1.25 5.87 6.80
N SER A 70 1.64 5.08 5.79
CA SER A 70 0.72 4.30 4.98
C SER A 70 -0.12 3.37 5.85
N SER A 71 0.51 2.59 6.70
CA SER A 71 -0.17 1.64 7.59
C SER A 71 -1.08 2.36 8.59
N PHE A 72 -0.62 3.48 9.15
CA PHE A 72 -1.38 4.27 10.13
C PHE A 72 -2.68 4.83 9.53
N PHE A 73 -2.60 5.53 8.40
CA PHE A 73 -3.80 6.10 7.78
C PHE A 73 -4.71 5.01 7.20
N THR A 74 -4.15 3.98 6.56
CA THR A 74 -4.98 2.85 6.10
C THR A 74 -5.70 2.20 7.28
N HIS A 75 -5.07 2.08 8.44
CA HIS A 75 -5.73 1.54 9.62
C HIS A 75 -6.90 2.40 10.11
N ILE A 76 -6.72 3.73 10.18
CA ILE A 76 -7.76 4.68 10.64
C ILE A 76 -8.95 4.73 9.69
N PHE A 77 -8.70 4.75 8.39
CA PHE A 77 -9.76 4.99 7.40
C PHE A 77 -10.44 3.70 6.89
N THR A 78 -9.85 2.53 7.12
CA THR A 78 -10.40 1.25 6.61
C THR A 78 -11.27 0.57 7.66
N ASP A 79 -12.51 0.21 7.29
CA ASP A 79 -13.34 -0.69 8.09
C ASP A 79 -12.91 -2.16 7.90
N TRP A 80 -11.97 -2.60 8.74
CA TRP A 80 -11.47 -3.96 8.74
C TRP A 80 -12.56 -5.01 9.07
N LYS A 81 -13.63 -4.63 9.76
CA LYS A 81 -14.74 -5.55 10.09
C LYS A 81 -15.59 -5.82 8.87
N ALA A 82 -15.89 -4.79 8.08
CA ALA A 82 -16.58 -4.96 6.79
C ALA A 82 -15.77 -5.82 5.81
N VAL A 83 -14.45 -5.57 5.73
CA VAL A 83 -13.54 -6.37 4.89
C VAL A 83 -13.51 -7.84 5.35
N GLY A 84 -13.36 -8.09 6.64
CA GLY A 84 -13.35 -9.46 7.18
C GLY A 84 -14.67 -10.22 6.95
N ARG A 85 -15.82 -9.55 7.12
CA ARG A 85 -17.14 -10.14 6.82
C ARG A 85 -17.28 -10.48 5.34
N ALA A 86 -16.87 -9.58 4.44
CA ALA A 86 -16.92 -9.84 3.01
C ALA A 86 -16.02 -11.03 2.60
N GLN A 87 -14.84 -11.16 3.23
CA GLN A 87 -13.94 -12.29 3.00
C GLN A 87 -14.57 -13.63 3.43
N GLU A 88 -15.19 -13.69 4.61
CA GLU A 88 -15.85 -14.92 5.08
C GLU A 88 -17.07 -15.29 4.21
N ILE A 89 -17.87 -14.30 3.79
CA ILE A 89 -18.99 -14.53 2.86
C ILE A 89 -18.49 -15.11 1.54
N ASN A 90 -17.41 -14.53 0.96
CA ASN A 90 -16.81 -15.06 -0.26
C ASN A 90 -16.28 -16.49 -0.08
N LYS A 91 -15.60 -16.77 1.02
CA LYS A 91 -15.06 -18.10 1.32
C LYS A 91 -16.18 -19.13 1.46
N ALA A 92 -17.26 -18.80 2.18
CA ALA A 92 -18.43 -19.65 2.32
C ALA A 92 -19.12 -19.89 0.97
N PHE A 93 -19.27 -18.85 0.15
CA PHE A 93 -19.85 -18.95 -1.19
C PHE A 93 -19.03 -19.87 -2.11
N GLN A 94 -17.72 -19.67 -2.19
CA GLN A 94 -16.84 -20.50 -3.01
C GLN A 94 -16.90 -21.96 -2.58
N LYS A 95 -16.89 -22.21 -1.27
CA LYS A 95 -17.04 -23.57 -0.73
C LYS A 95 -18.36 -24.22 -1.15
N GLN A 96 -19.48 -23.52 -0.99
CA GLN A 96 -20.79 -24.03 -1.38
C GLN A 96 -20.91 -24.26 -2.89
N LEU A 97 -20.33 -23.37 -3.70
CA LEU A 97 -20.31 -23.49 -5.16
C LEU A 97 -19.49 -24.71 -5.61
N THR A 98 -18.31 -24.90 -5.02
CA THR A 98 -17.48 -26.09 -5.27
C THR A 98 -18.18 -27.37 -4.84
N GLU A 99 -18.84 -27.39 -3.68
CA GLU A 99 -19.62 -28.54 -3.21
C GLU A 99 -20.80 -28.85 -4.13
N ALA A 100 -21.55 -27.84 -4.56
CA ALA A 100 -22.68 -28.01 -5.48
C ALA A 100 -22.23 -28.53 -6.85
N ARG A 101 -21.08 -28.05 -7.36
CA ARG A 101 -20.46 -28.56 -8.60
C ARG A 101 -20.03 -30.01 -8.47
N LYS A 102 -19.37 -30.37 -7.35
CA LYS A 102 -18.95 -31.76 -7.09
C LYS A 102 -20.13 -32.73 -7.01
N LYS A 103 -21.28 -32.27 -6.50
CA LYS A 103 -22.50 -33.06 -6.36
C LYS A 103 -23.39 -33.06 -7.61
N GLY A 104 -23.06 -32.29 -8.65
CA GLY A 104 -23.90 -32.16 -9.86
C GLY A 104 -25.26 -31.51 -9.60
N ASP A 105 -25.43 -30.78 -8.50
CA ASP A 105 -26.71 -30.20 -8.09
C ASP A 105 -26.97 -28.89 -8.86
N THR A 106 -27.59 -29.02 -10.02
CA THR A 106 -27.89 -27.90 -10.94
C THR A 106 -28.85 -26.88 -10.32
N ALA A 107 -29.80 -27.31 -9.49
CA ALA A 107 -30.73 -26.42 -8.80
C ALA A 107 -30.01 -25.52 -7.79
N ARG A 108 -29.10 -26.10 -7.00
CA ARG A 108 -28.29 -25.36 -6.04
C ARG A 108 -27.26 -24.45 -6.71
N ILE A 109 -26.64 -24.88 -7.81
CA ILE A 109 -25.76 -24.03 -8.62
C ILE A 109 -26.54 -22.81 -9.11
N ASN A 110 -27.73 -22.99 -9.70
CA ASN A 110 -28.57 -21.89 -10.18
C ASN A 110 -28.95 -20.92 -9.06
N LYS A 111 -29.27 -21.41 -7.87
CA LYS A 111 -29.55 -20.58 -6.69
C LYS A 111 -28.32 -19.77 -6.26
N LEU A 112 -27.14 -20.38 -6.25
CA LEU A 112 -25.88 -19.71 -5.91
C LEU A 112 -25.50 -18.66 -6.95
N MET A 113 -25.69 -18.94 -8.23
CA MET A 113 -25.46 -17.97 -9.31
C MET A 113 -26.36 -16.74 -9.18
N LYS A 114 -27.61 -16.90 -8.71
CA LYS A 114 -28.49 -15.76 -8.39
C LYS A 114 -27.98 -14.89 -7.23
N LEU A 115 -27.21 -15.47 -6.30
CA LEU A 115 -26.61 -14.75 -5.16
C LEU A 115 -25.26 -14.11 -5.50
N GLN A 116 -24.59 -14.55 -6.56
CA GLN A 116 -23.29 -14.04 -6.99
C GLN A 116 -23.24 -12.51 -7.11
N PRO A 117 -24.24 -11.81 -7.71
CA PRO A 117 -24.21 -10.35 -7.79
C PRO A 117 -24.26 -9.68 -6.43
N GLN A 118 -25.03 -10.23 -5.48
CA GLN A 118 -25.14 -9.68 -4.12
C GLN A 118 -23.82 -9.84 -3.34
N ILE A 119 -23.15 -10.97 -3.50
CA ILE A 119 -21.85 -11.23 -2.87
C ILE A 119 -20.78 -10.32 -3.48
N MET A 120 -20.80 -10.16 -4.80
CA MET A 120 -19.92 -9.22 -5.50
C MET A 120 -20.16 -7.79 -5.01
N LYS A 121 -21.41 -7.37 -4.82
CA LYS A 121 -21.76 -6.07 -4.24
C LYS A 121 -21.18 -5.87 -2.85
N ILE A 122 -21.37 -6.83 -1.94
CA ILE A 122 -20.80 -6.77 -0.58
C ILE A 122 -19.28 -6.66 -0.64
N THR A 123 -18.65 -7.42 -1.54
CA THR A 123 -17.20 -7.41 -1.76
C THR A 123 -16.73 -6.05 -2.27
N THR A 124 -17.39 -5.48 -3.28
CA THR A 124 -17.04 -4.18 -3.85
C THR A 124 -17.26 -3.04 -2.85
N GLN A 125 -18.34 -3.07 -2.08
CA GLN A 125 -18.61 -2.08 -1.02
C GLN A 125 -17.56 -2.12 0.09
N SER A 126 -17.10 -3.31 0.48
CA SER A 126 -16.01 -3.43 1.45
C SER A 126 -14.68 -2.85 0.92
N GLN A 127 -14.43 -2.96 -0.39
CA GLN A 127 -13.25 -2.40 -1.03
C GLN A 127 -13.35 -0.89 -1.26
N SER A 128 -14.54 -0.34 -1.52
CA SER A 128 -14.70 1.09 -1.73
C SER A 128 -14.37 1.91 -0.48
N GLY A 129 -14.58 1.34 0.71
CA GLY A 129 -14.11 1.90 1.98
C GLY A 129 -12.59 2.11 2.04
N MET A 130 -11.81 1.31 1.30
CA MET A 130 -10.34 1.44 1.24
C MET A 130 -9.88 2.51 0.24
N MET A 131 -10.76 3.07 -0.58
CA MET A 131 -10.34 4.00 -1.64
C MET A 131 -10.08 5.41 -1.16
N LYS A 132 -10.89 5.91 -0.22
CA LYS A 132 -10.70 7.25 0.38
C LYS A 132 -9.30 7.41 0.98
N PRO A 133 -8.79 6.44 1.77
CA PRO A 133 -7.42 6.52 2.25
C PRO A 133 -6.36 6.50 1.15
N THR A 134 -6.59 5.81 0.03
CA THR A 134 -5.58 5.72 -1.06
C THR A 134 -5.24 7.09 -1.65
N LEU A 135 -6.25 7.91 -1.96
CA LEU A 135 -5.99 9.25 -2.51
C LEU A 135 -5.31 10.15 -1.49
N PHE A 136 -5.72 10.06 -0.23
CA PHE A 136 -5.10 10.82 0.85
C PHE A 136 -3.62 10.43 1.03
N LEU A 137 -3.32 9.13 1.02
CA LEU A 137 -1.95 8.61 1.10
C LEU A 137 -1.10 9.07 -0.07
N PHE A 138 -1.67 9.13 -1.27
CA PHE A 138 -0.98 9.54 -2.47
C PHE A 138 -0.38 10.95 -2.36
N ILE A 139 -1.06 11.87 -1.65
CA ILE A 139 -0.58 13.23 -1.36
C ILE A 139 0.69 13.21 -0.51
N PHE A 140 0.95 12.17 0.28
CA PHE A 140 2.19 12.03 1.05
C PHE A 140 3.27 11.28 0.26
N ILE A 141 2.86 10.23 -0.46
CA ILE A 141 3.77 9.36 -1.19
C ILE A 141 4.51 10.13 -2.28
N VAL A 142 3.77 10.89 -3.10
CA VAL A 142 4.35 11.56 -4.27
C VAL A 142 5.41 12.58 -3.87
N PRO A 143 5.17 13.51 -2.93
CA PRO A 143 6.19 14.45 -2.50
C PRO A 143 7.46 13.76 -1.98
N ILE A 144 7.33 12.75 -1.11
CA ILE A 144 8.48 12.03 -0.55
C ILE A 144 9.30 11.37 -1.65
N PHE A 145 8.65 10.75 -2.64
CA PHE A 145 9.32 10.14 -3.78
C PHE A 145 10.01 11.16 -4.67
N THR A 146 9.37 12.29 -4.95
CA THR A 146 9.94 13.40 -5.72
C THR A 146 11.16 13.99 -5.01
N TRP A 147 11.10 14.13 -3.69
CA TRP A 147 12.25 14.52 -2.89
C TRP A 147 13.37 13.49 -2.93
N LEU A 148 13.08 12.19 -2.77
CA LEU A 148 14.09 11.13 -2.88
C LEU A 148 14.82 11.14 -4.23
N LEU A 149 14.08 11.34 -5.33
CA LEU A 149 14.66 11.50 -6.65
C LEU A 149 15.67 12.66 -6.73
N SER A 150 15.30 13.81 -6.17
CA SER A 150 16.16 15.00 -6.13
C SER A 150 17.35 14.81 -5.18
N PHE A 151 17.14 14.24 -4.00
CA PHE A 151 18.19 13.95 -3.02
C PHE A 151 19.22 12.98 -3.57
N LEU A 152 18.79 11.92 -4.24
CA LEU A 152 19.72 10.99 -4.87
C LEU A 152 20.56 11.69 -5.95
N SER A 153 20.00 12.70 -6.63
CA SER A 153 20.65 13.35 -7.78
C SER A 153 21.78 14.28 -7.36
N THR A 154 21.77 14.74 -6.10
CA THR A 154 22.78 15.61 -5.52
C THR A 154 23.94 14.87 -4.87
N LEU A 155 23.89 13.54 -4.79
CA LEU A 155 24.95 12.72 -4.18
C LEU A 155 26.22 12.76 -5.04
N GLN A 156 27.40 12.78 -4.43
CA GLN A 156 28.67 12.67 -5.18
C GLN A 156 29.10 11.21 -5.41
N TYR A 157 28.63 10.29 -4.55
CA TYR A 157 28.92 8.86 -4.63
C TYR A 157 27.63 8.07 -4.86
N TYR A 158 27.56 7.40 -6.01
CA TYR A 158 26.36 6.69 -6.45
C TYR A 158 26.46 5.17 -6.32
N PHE A 159 27.53 4.64 -5.74
CA PHE A 159 27.80 3.19 -5.74
C PHE A 159 27.60 2.57 -4.36
N PHE A 160 27.03 1.38 -4.34
CA PHE A 160 26.93 0.54 -3.14
C PHE A 160 27.40 -0.89 -3.43
N THR A 161 27.73 -1.60 -2.35
CA THR A 161 28.15 -3.00 -2.37
C THR A 161 26.98 -3.90 -1.99
N LEU A 162 26.87 -5.02 -2.69
CA LEU A 162 26.00 -6.15 -2.39
C LEU A 162 26.86 -7.39 -2.14
N PRO A 163 26.35 -8.40 -1.41
CA PRO A 163 27.09 -9.65 -1.18
C PRO A 163 27.52 -10.34 -2.48
N TRP A 164 26.78 -10.11 -3.57
CA TRP A 164 27.03 -10.68 -4.91
C TRP A 164 27.58 -9.66 -5.93
N ALA A 165 27.75 -8.38 -5.58
CA ALA A 165 28.25 -7.36 -6.50
C ALA A 165 28.96 -6.21 -5.76
N SER A 166 30.23 -5.95 -6.07
CA SER A 166 31.06 -4.99 -5.34
C SER A 166 30.87 -3.52 -5.74
N LYS A 167 30.30 -3.23 -6.90
CA LYS A 167 30.00 -1.87 -7.35
C LYS A 167 28.70 -1.83 -8.14
N VAL A 168 27.61 -1.45 -7.48
CA VAL A 168 26.30 -1.24 -8.13
C VAL A 168 25.96 0.24 -8.05
N SER A 169 25.74 0.88 -9.20
CA SER A 169 25.28 2.27 -9.25
C SER A 169 23.79 2.35 -8.87
N LEU A 170 23.41 3.33 -8.06
CA LEU A 170 22.03 3.62 -7.69
C LEU A 170 21.18 4.03 -8.89
N TYR A 171 21.80 4.64 -9.90
CA TYR A 171 21.14 5.19 -11.07
C TYR A 171 21.06 4.24 -12.26
N ASP A 172 21.94 3.24 -12.27
CA ASP A 172 21.99 2.28 -13.36
C ASP A 172 20.67 1.51 -13.46
N LYS A 173 20.31 1.15 -14.70
CA LYS A 173 19.08 0.43 -15.01
C LYS A 173 19.43 -1.04 -15.15
N SER A 174 19.30 -1.80 -14.07
CA SER A 174 19.53 -3.25 -14.14
C SER A 174 18.39 -4.01 -14.84
N LEU A 175 17.15 -3.51 -14.80
CA LEU A 175 15.94 -4.15 -15.34
C LEU A 175 15.02 -3.10 -16.01
N LEU A 176 13.79 -2.95 -15.51
CA LEU A 176 12.78 -1.99 -15.96
C LEU A 176 12.87 -0.63 -15.23
N PHE A 177 13.48 -0.63 -14.04
CA PHE A 177 13.57 0.52 -13.15
C PHE A 177 15.02 0.75 -12.72
N SER A 178 15.30 1.96 -12.23
CA SER A 178 16.61 2.32 -11.68
C SER A 178 16.87 1.55 -10.37
N ASN A 179 18.13 1.21 -10.09
CA ASN A 179 18.50 0.32 -8.99
C ASN A 179 18.01 0.82 -7.61
N TRP A 180 17.99 2.13 -7.37
CA TRP A 180 17.47 2.69 -6.12
C TRP A 180 15.97 2.41 -5.92
N ILE A 181 15.19 2.37 -7.01
CA ILE A 181 13.75 2.02 -6.97
C ILE A 181 13.59 0.56 -6.55
N ILE A 182 14.40 -0.33 -7.14
CA ILE A 182 14.38 -1.76 -6.83
C ILE A 182 14.74 -1.97 -5.36
N LEU A 183 15.81 -1.32 -4.89
CA LEU A 183 16.19 -1.38 -3.47
C LEU A 183 15.06 -0.91 -2.57
N TYR A 184 14.47 0.25 -2.87
CA TYR A 184 13.34 0.79 -2.11
C TYR A 184 12.18 -0.22 -2.04
N PHE A 185 11.80 -0.84 -3.17
CA PHE A 185 10.71 -1.82 -3.20
C PHE A 185 11.04 -3.07 -2.38
N VAL A 186 12.23 -3.64 -2.55
CA VAL A 186 12.65 -4.84 -1.81
C VAL A 186 12.64 -4.56 -0.31
N PHE A 187 13.23 -3.44 0.12
CA PHE A 187 13.23 -3.07 1.53
C PHE A 187 11.83 -2.80 2.06
N SER A 188 10.99 -2.13 1.28
CA SER A 188 9.61 -1.86 1.66
C SER A 188 8.81 -3.15 1.89
N LEU A 189 9.00 -4.15 1.03
CA LEU A 189 8.39 -5.46 1.19
C LEU A 189 8.88 -6.16 2.47
N VAL A 190 10.19 -6.15 2.73
CA VAL A 190 10.77 -6.77 3.95
C VAL A 190 10.27 -6.08 5.21
N ILE A 191 10.34 -4.75 5.28
CA ILE A 191 9.84 -3.96 6.42
C ILE A 191 8.35 -4.23 6.63
N GLY A 192 7.57 -4.28 5.55
CA GLY A 192 6.16 -4.63 5.61
C GLY A 192 5.90 -6.01 6.24
N GLN A 193 6.73 -7.02 5.94
CA GLN A 193 6.63 -8.33 6.59
C GLN A 193 7.01 -8.27 8.07
N VAL A 194 8.08 -7.54 8.41
CA VAL A 194 8.53 -7.39 9.80
C VAL A 194 7.44 -6.73 10.64
N ILE A 195 6.80 -5.67 10.15
CA ILE A 195 5.67 -5.01 10.83
C ILE A 195 4.51 -5.97 11.02
N ARG A 196 4.12 -6.72 9.98
CA ARG A 196 3.05 -7.72 10.07
C ARG A 196 3.33 -8.79 11.12
N GLN A 197 4.56 -9.30 11.16
CA GLN A 197 4.94 -10.33 12.13
C GLN A 197 5.03 -9.75 13.55
N GLY A 198 5.56 -8.55 13.69
CA GLY A 198 5.60 -7.83 14.97
C GLY A 198 4.20 -7.58 15.54
N LEU A 199 3.25 -7.15 14.70
CA LEU A 199 1.85 -6.97 15.11
C LEU A 199 1.20 -8.28 15.55
N LYS A 200 1.47 -9.40 14.86
CA LYS A 200 1.00 -10.73 15.30
C LYS A 200 1.55 -11.08 16.67
N TRP A 201 2.85 -10.87 16.88
CA TRP A 201 3.51 -11.16 18.15
C TRP A 201 2.93 -10.33 19.30
N ILE A 202 2.67 -9.05 19.06
CA ILE A 202 2.00 -8.17 20.03
C ILE A 202 0.57 -8.65 20.30
N SER A 203 -0.19 -9.07 19.29
CA SER A 203 -1.56 -9.58 19.45
C SER A 203 -1.63 -10.91 20.23
N TRP A 204 -0.57 -11.71 20.19
CA TRP A 204 -0.43 -12.95 20.95
C TRP A 204 0.12 -12.73 22.36
N SER A 205 0.72 -11.56 22.64
CA SER A 205 1.19 -11.25 23.99
C SER A 205 0.00 -11.19 24.95
N GLU A 206 0.13 -11.86 26.09
CA GLU A 206 -0.92 -11.98 27.12
C GLU A 206 -1.45 -10.62 27.60
N ARG A 207 -0.60 -9.58 27.52
CA ARG A 207 -0.95 -8.20 27.86
C ARG A 207 -2.13 -7.67 27.06
N TRP A 208 -2.21 -7.98 25.76
CA TRP A 208 -3.32 -7.57 24.90
C TRP A 208 -4.57 -8.45 25.09
N GLN A 209 -4.40 -9.74 25.38
CA GLN A 209 -5.50 -10.63 25.75
C GLN A 209 -6.17 -10.17 27.06
N ASN A 210 -5.36 -9.75 28.04
CA ASN A 210 -5.83 -9.22 29.32
C ASN A 210 -6.55 -7.86 29.18
N ILE A 211 -6.07 -6.97 28.31
CA ILE A 211 -6.75 -5.68 28.03
C ILE A 211 -8.08 -5.92 27.30
N LYS A 212 -8.12 -6.86 26.34
CA LYS A 212 -9.36 -7.21 25.62
C LYS A 212 -10.37 -7.90 26.54
N ALA A 213 -9.92 -8.77 27.44
CA ALA A 213 -10.76 -9.39 28.47
C ALA A 213 -11.34 -8.37 29.46
N ARG A 214 -10.55 -7.37 29.87
CA ARG A 214 -11.03 -6.27 30.73
C ARG A 214 -12.10 -5.41 30.05
N LYS A 215 -11.99 -5.17 28.74
CA LYS A 215 -12.96 -4.34 27.97
C LYS A 215 -14.26 -5.05 27.61
N ILE A 216 -14.33 -6.38 27.78
CA ILE A 216 -15.55 -7.19 27.55
C ILE A 216 -16.36 -7.34 28.85
N ASN A 217 -15.73 -7.09 30.01
CA ASN A 217 -16.35 -7.21 31.34
C ASN A 217 -16.78 -5.86 31.95
N THR A 218 -16.86 -4.81 31.14
CA THR A 218 -17.45 -3.49 31.44
C THR A 218 -18.35 -3.09 30.29
#